data_AF-A0A2J0MFF8-F1
#
_entry.id   AF-A0A2J0MFF8-F1
#
_cell.length_a   1.000
_cell.length_b   1.000
_cell.length_c   1.000
_cell.angle_alpha   90.00
_cell.angle_beta   90.00
_cell.angle_gamma   90.00
#
_symmetry.space_group_name_H-M   'P 1'
#
loop_
_entity.id
_entity.type
_entity.pdbx_description
1 polymer ?
#
loop_
_entity_poly.entity_id
_entity_poly.type
_entity_poly.pdbx_seq_one_letter_code
_entity_poly.pdbx_strand_id
1 'polypeptide(L)'
;MSRNLLQDMVRVKNTQRPIKEWPVNNVESFTERIEKKEDKKEIIFNKINQNNKKSKYRFYLVALISVVFLLFALSFLFSGAKITITPKIKEIPINENLSATKDSNTQGLSFDLVVISGEENKTIQGGEEKEVEIPAKGTVIIYNSYGSSSQILDIDTRLEGSNGKIYKTSKKIIVPGMINSKPGSIEVDIYGSSSGEEYNSAPIDFKVFGFKGTSKYSKFYARSKGNITGGFKGKTSVVSSLDKATTVSELKSTLETKLLKKVSDQIPSGFILFKDAIILDIDDKNINFIPGKDNMITVNVKGTLYGFLFDEKKLTKKIGEDIIDKYDGGDIYIPNIRDLAFSFSDKEDISSADIKSISFTLSGAPRIIWKVDEAKFVTDVLNKKKKYFNQILLQYPNIDSAELVIRPFWKSSFPEKSKSIEVIVNYPK
;
A
#
# COMPACT_ATOMS: atom_id res chain seq x y z
N MET A 1 -38.67 34.51 -22.59
CA MET A 1 -38.93 33.06 -22.68
C MET A 1 -38.92 32.51 -21.25
N SER A 2 -40.07 32.32 -20.61
CA SER A 2 -40.81 31.03 -20.51
C SER A 2 -39.94 29.89 -19.96
N ARG A 3 -40.27 29.13 -18.90
CA ARG A 3 -41.48 28.97 -18.07
C ARG A 3 -41.08 28.15 -16.81
N ASN A 4 -41.62 28.56 -15.66
CA ASN A 4 -42.13 27.83 -14.48
C ASN A 4 -41.76 26.35 -14.22
N LEU A 5 -41.61 26.01 -12.92
CA LEU A 5 -42.62 25.30 -12.10
C LEU A 5 -42.03 25.01 -10.69
N LEU A 6 -42.44 25.78 -9.66
CA LEU A 6 -43.32 25.37 -8.55
C LEU A 6 -42.91 24.07 -7.82
N GLN A 7 -42.43 24.22 -6.58
CA GLN A 7 -42.63 23.23 -5.53
C GLN A 7 -43.33 23.88 -4.35
N ASP A 8 -44.58 23.45 -4.16
CA ASP A 8 -45.45 23.79 -3.04
C ASP A 8 -44.95 23.17 -1.75
N MET A 9 -44.96 24.00 -0.71
CA MET A 9 -44.65 23.70 0.67
C MET A 9 -45.98 23.65 1.43
N VAL A 10 -46.39 22.49 1.94
CA VAL A 10 -47.62 22.37 2.75
C VAL A 10 -47.26 21.96 4.19
N ARG A 11 -47.44 22.95 5.08
CA ARG A 11 -47.43 22.82 6.54
C ARG A 11 -48.71 22.15 7.05
N VAL A 12 -48.51 21.27 8.03
CA VAL A 12 -49.53 20.61 8.86
C VAL A 12 -50.26 21.65 9.74
N LYS A 13 -51.60 21.62 9.77
CA LYS A 13 -52.41 22.35 10.76
C LYS A 13 -53.13 21.36 11.68
N ASN A 14 -52.70 21.37 12.94
CA ASN A 14 -53.38 20.76 14.09
C ASN A 14 -54.69 21.49 14.37
N THR A 15 -55.70 20.71 14.73
CA THR A 15 -57.03 21.14 15.14
C THR A 15 -57.03 21.44 16.65
N GLN A 16 -57.43 22.65 17.04
CA GLN A 16 -57.92 22.95 18.39
C GLN A 16 -59.16 23.83 18.27
N ARG A 17 -60.28 23.36 18.85
CA ARG A 17 -61.50 24.14 19.07
C ARG A 17 -61.30 25.10 20.24
N PRO A 18 -61.95 26.27 20.21
CA PRO A 18 -62.66 26.72 21.40
C PRO A 18 -64.10 27.18 21.09
N ILE A 19 -64.82 27.41 22.19
CA ILE A 19 -66.28 27.46 22.33
C ILE A 19 -66.78 28.92 22.34
N LYS A 20 -68.01 29.07 21.83
CA LYS A 20 -69.11 30.00 22.19
C LYS A 20 -69.26 31.39 21.59
N GLU A 21 -70.56 31.61 21.34
CA GLU A 21 -71.40 32.80 21.39
C GLU A 21 -71.55 33.64 20.13
N TRP A 22 -72.76 33.58 19.58
CA TRP A 22 -73.35 34.53 18.64
C TRP A 22 -74.75 34.92 19.14
N PRO A 23 -75.18 36.17 18.95
CA PRO A 23 -76.37 36.72 19.59
C PRO A 23 -77.67 36.52 18.77
N VAL A 24 -78.74 36.41 19.54
CA VAL A 24 -80.10 37.00 19.39
C VAL A 24 -80.29 37.90 18.16
N ASN A 25 -81.16 37.52 17.22
CA ASN A 25 -82.55 38.01 17.12
C ASN A 25 -83.26 37.59 15.82
N ASN A 26 -84.44 36.97 16.02
CA ASN A 26 -85.75 37.33 15.46
C ASN A 26 -86.19 36.94 14.02
N VAL A 27 -87.48 36.56 14.00
CA VAL A 27 -88.45 36.48 12.88
C VAL A 27 -88.31 35.19 12.02
N GLU A 28 -89.31 34.33 11.79
CA GLU A 28 -90.77 34.39 11.91
C GLU A 28 -91.37 32.97 12.03
N SER A 29 -92.57 32.93 12.57
CA SER A 29 -93.48 31.82 12.79
C SER A 29 -93.91 31.04 11.54
N PHE A 30 -93.99 29.70 11.63
CA PHE A 30 -95.23 28.99 11.28
C PHE A 30 -95.30 27.61 11.97
N THR A 31 -96.32 27.45 12.79
CA THR A 31 -96.76 26.20 13.42
C THR A 31 -97.59 25.38 12.44
N GLU A 32 -97.38 24.06 12.38
CA GLU A 32 -98.50 23.11 12.58
C GLU A 32 -98.01 21.67 12.80
N ARG A 33 -98.51 21.08 13.90
CA ARG A 33 -98.55 19.64 14.15
C ARG A 33 -99.63 19.03 13.29
N ILE A 34 -99.39 17.88 12.65
CA ILE A 34 -100.37 16.79 12.63
C ILE A 34 -99.64 15.45 12.77
N GLU A 35 -100.12 14.69 13.75
CA GLU A 35 -99.72 13.35 14.14
C GLU A 35 -100.61 12.29 13.44
N LYS A 36 -100.02 11.13 13.11
CA LYS A 36 -100.63 9.80 12.88
C LYS A 36 -101.79 9.64 11.87
N LYS A 37 -101.59 8.70 10.94
CA LYS A 37 -102.30 7.39 10.94
C LYS A 37 -101.74 6.42 9.89
N GLU A 38 -101.59 5.17 10.33
CA GLU A 38 -101.42 3.99 9.48
C GLU A 38 -102.69 3.78 8.64
N ASP A 39 -102.53 3.38 7.38
CA ASP A 39 -103.51 2.54 6.70
C ASP A 39 -102.85 1.67 5.62
N LYS A 40 -103.12 0.37 5.72
CA LYS A 40 -102.74 -0.68 4.76
C LYS A 40 -103.49 -0.50 3.45
N LYS A 41 -102.77 -0.54 2.31
CA LYS A 41 -103.35 -0.94 1.02
C LYS A 41 -102.38 -1.82 0.23
N GLU A 42 -102.89 -2.97 -0.17
CA GLU A 42 -102.28 -3.95 -1.08
C GLU A 42 -101.94 -3.30 -2.43
N ILE A 43 -100.77 -3.63 -2.97
CA ILE A 43 -100.39 -3.28 -4.34
C ILE A 43 -100.15 -4.57 -5.13
N ILE A 44 -100.97 -4.72 -6.15
CA ILE A 44 -101.05 -5.78 -7.15
C ILE A 44 -99.74 -5.85 -7.95
N PHE A 45 -99.20 -7.05 -8.11
CA PHE A 45 -98.06 -7.35 -8.99
C PHE A 45 -98.43 -7.11 -10.45
N ASN A 46 -97.90 -6.04 -11.05
CA ASN A 46 -97.90 -5.86 -12.50
C ASN A 46 -96.60 -6.41 -13.09
N LYS A 47 -96.71 -7.52 -13.81
CA LYS A 47 -95.61 -8.20 -14.51
C LYS A 47 -95.24 -7.39 -15.76
N ILE A 48 -94.23 -6.52 -15.62
CA ILE A 48 -93.61 -5.85 -16.77
C ILE A 48 -92.58 -6.80 -17.39
N ASN A 49 -92.88 -7.25 -18.61
CA ASN A 49 -91.98 -8.01 -19.47
C ASN A 49 -90.70 -7.20 -19.75
N GLN A 50 -89.58 -7.58 -19.13
CA GLN A 50 -88.27 -7.02 -19.44
C GLN A 50 -87.66 -7.74 -20.64
N ASN A 51 -87.48 -6.98 -21.73
CA ASN A 51 -86.68 -7.37 -22.88
C ASN A 51 -85.23 -7.68 -22.46
N ASN A 52 -84.86 -8.95 -22.56
CA ASN A 52 -83.55 -9.49 -22.29
C ASN A 52 -82.53 -9.10 -23.38
N LYS A 53 -81.92 -7.92 -23.26
CA LYS A 53 -80.64 -7.56 -23.92
C LYS A 53 -79.58 -7.03 -22.94
N LYS A 54 -79.62 -7.44 -21.67
CA LYS A 54 -78.64 -7.08 -20.61
C LYS A 54 -77.74 -8.23 -20.13
N SER A 55 -77.66 -9.34 -20.87
CA SER A 55 -76.90 -10.53 -20.45
C SER A 55 -75.40 -10.49 -20.82
N LYS A 56 -75.03 -9.93 -21.98
CA LYS A 56 -73.63 -9.96 -22.46
C LYS A 56 -72.66 -9.11 -21.62
N TYR A 57 -73.10 -7.96 -21.10
CA TYR A 57 -72.25 -7.07 -20.28
C TYR A 57 -71.88 -7.65 -18.91
N ARG A 58 -72.70 -8.56 -18.35
CA ARG A 58 -72.37 -9.24 -17.09
C ARG A 58 -71.20 -10.21 -17.26
N PHE A 59 -71.14 -10.93 -18.38
CA PHE A 59 -70.00 -11.80 -18.69
C PHE A 59 -68.71 -11.02 -18.90
N TYR A 60 -68.76 -9.87 -19.59
CA TYR A 60 -67.59 -8.98 -19.73
C TYR A 60 -67.12 -8.41 -18.39
N LEU A 61 -68.04 -8.08 -17.48
CA LEU A 61 -67.71 -7.56 -16.15
C LEU A 61 -67.06 -8.65 -15.27
N VAL A 62 -67.58 -9.88 -15.29
CA VAL A 62 -66.98 -11.02 -14.58
C VAL A 62 -65.61 -11.36 -15.17
N ALA A 63 -65.46 -11.36 -16.49
CA ALA A 63 -64.17 -11.58 -17.15
C ALA A 63 -63.16 -10.49 -16.79
N LEU A 64 -63.57 -9.21 -16.75
CA LEU A 64 -62.71 -8.11 -16.33
C LEU A 64 -62.25 -8.27 -14.88
N ILE A 65 -63.15 -8.61 -13.95
CA ILE A 65 -62.80 -8.86 -12.54
C ILE A 65 -61.85 -10.04 -12.41
N SER A 66 -62.07 -11.13 -13.18
CA SER A 66 -61.19 -12.29 -13.18
C SER A 66 -59.79 -11.92 -13.69
N VAL A 67 -59.69 -11.11 -14.76
CA VAL A 67 -58.41 -10.60 -15.26
C VAL A 67 -57.72 -9.69 -14.25
N VAL A 68 -58.45 -8.78 -13.60
CA VAL A 68 -57.90 -7.90 -12.54
C VAL A 68 -57.42 -8.72 -11.35
N PHE A 69 -58.18 -9.74 -10.93
CA PHE A 69 -57.79 -10.65 -9.84
C PHE A 69 -56.56 -11.47 -10.22
N LEU A 70 -56.49 -11.97 -11.46
CA LEU A 70 -55.34 -12.70 -11.98
C LEU A 70 -54.10 -11.79 -12.02
N LEU A 71 -54.21 -10.56 -12.54
CA LEU A 71 -53.14 -9.55 -12.54
C LEU A 71 -52.70 -9.21 -11.10
N PHE A 72 -53.64 -9.08 -10.18
CA PHE A 72 -53.35 -8.86 -8.77
C PHE A 72 -52.60 -10.05 -8.14
N ALA A 73 -53.02 -11.29 -8.41
CA ALA A 73 -52.36 -12.50 -7.94
C ALA A 73 -50.94 -12.66 -8.55
N LEU A 74 -50.80 -12.43 -9.86
CA LEU A 74 -49.51 -12.39 -10.57
C LEU A 74 -48.59 -11.32 -10.00
N SER A 75 -49.14 -10.19 -9.53
CA SER A 75 -48.35 -9.12 -8.91
C SER A 75 -47.61 -9.57 -7.64
N PHE A 76 -48.13 -10.56 -6.90
CA PHE A 76 -47.42 -11.14 -5.75
C PHE A 76 -46.24 -12.02 -6.14
N LEU A 77 -46.28 -12.65 -7.32
CA LEU A 77 -45.17 -13.47 -7.83
C LEU A 77 -43.92 -12.64 -8.15
N PHE A 78 -44.11 -11.34 -8.45
CA PHE A 78 -43.03 -10.38 -8.69
C PHE A 78 -42.80 -9.43 -7.51
N SER A 79 -43.14 -9.86 -6.29
CA SER A 79 -42.91 -9.04 -5.10
C SER A 79 -41.43 -8.99 -4.74
N GLY A 80 -40.89 -7.78 -4.59
CA GLY A 80 -39.50 -7.55 -4.22
C GLY A 80 -39.23 -6.10 -3.86
N ALA A 81 -38.07 -5.85 -3.25
CA ALA A 81 -37.58 -4.51 -2.97
C ALA A 81 -36.19 -4.34 -3.58
N LYS A 82 -35.95 -3.21 -4.23
CA LYS A 82 -34.64 -2.80 -4.72
C LYS A 82 -34.19 -1.57 -3.94
N ILE A 83 -33.01 -1.64 -3.36
CA ILE A 83 -32.41 -0.56 -2.60
C ILE A 83 -31.08 -0.20 -3.25
N THR A 84 -30.97 1.02 -3.75
CA THR A 84 -29.72 1.55 -4.29
C THR A 84 -29.10 2.45 -3.23
N ILE A 85 -27.90 2.11 -2.75
CA ILE A 85 -27.21 2.81 -1.67
C ILE A 85 -26.05 3.60 -2.26
N THR A 86 -25.97 4.88 -1.91
CA THR A 86 -24.80 5.72 -2.17
C THR A 86 -24.00 5.82 -0.86
N PRO A 87 -22.77 5.27 -0.83
CA PRO A 87 -21.94 5.31 0.37
C PRO A 87 -21.49 6.75 0.65
N LYS A 88 -21.15 7.00 1.91
CA LYS A 88 -20.49 8.23 2.31
C LYS A 88 -19.10 8.30 1.69
N ILE A 89 -18.77 9.47 1.14
CA ILE A 89 -17.49 9.77 0.51
C ILE A 89 -16.97 11.07 1.11
N LYS A 90 -15.68 11.11 1.45
CA LYS A 90 -14.98 12.34 1.81
C LYS A 90 -13.65 12.42 1.09
N GLU A 91 -13.31 13.61 0.62
CA GLU A 91 -11.98 13.93 0.10
C GLU A 91 -11.36 14.93 1.06
N ILE A 92 -10.32 14.49 1.77
CA ILE A 92 -9.63 15.29 2.78
C ILE A 92 -8.16 15.32 2.36
N PRO A 93 -7.60 16.48 2.00
CA PRO A 93 -6.19 16.57 1.68
C PRO A 93 -5.35 16.27 2.92
N ILE A 94 -4.26 15.53 2.74
CA ILE A 94 -3.34 15.10 3.79
C ILE A 94 -1.93 15.57 3.51
N ASN A 95 -1.19 15.82 4.58
CA ASN A 95 0.25 16.00 4.59
C ASN A 95 0.76 15.54 5.96
N GLU A 96 0.65 14.24 6.21
CA GLU A 96 0.83 13.65 7.53
C GLU A 96 2.22 13.03 7.67
N ASN A 97 2.84 13.25 8.83
CA ASN A 97 4.07 12.57 9.21
C ASN A 97 3.72 11.29 9.97
N LEU A 98 4.08 10.16 9.38
CA LEU A 98 3.82 8.83 9.88
C LEU A 98 5.13 8.14 10.23
N SER A 99 5.04 7.20 11.17
CA SER A 99 6.13 6.29 11.48
C SER A 99 5.64 4.84 11.37
N ALA A 100 6.52 3.97 10.89
CA ALA A 100 6.25 2.55 10.79
C ALA A 100 7.42 1.74 11.34
N THR A 101 7.10 0.59 11.92
CA THR A 101 8.07 -0.35 12.51
C THR A 101 8.13 -1.64 11.71
N LYS A 102 9.33 -2.20 11.57
CA LYS A 102 9.57 -3.41 10.80
C LYS A 102 8.89 -4.61 11.48
N ASP A 103 8.12 -5.39 10.72
CA ASP A 103 7.56 -6.69 11.13
C ASP A 103 6.79 -6.66 12.47
N SER A 104 6.22 -5.51 12.86
CA SER A 104 5.57 -5.38 14.16
C SER A 104 4.10 -5.80 14.14
N ASN A 105 3.71 -6.51 15.20
CA ASN A 105 2.33 -6.87 15.55
C ASN A 105 1.74 -5.97 16.66
N THR A 106 2.49 -4.97 17.14
CA THR A 106 2.01 -4.04 18.18
C THR A 106 1.06 -2.98 17.62
N GLN A 107 0.42 -2.20 18.50
CA GLN A 107 -0.36 -1.03 18.12
C GLN A 107 0.53 -0.03 17.35
N GLY A 108 0.30 0.11 16.06
CA GLY A 108 1.02 1.03 15.18
C GLY A 108 0.98 0.58 13.72
N LEU A 109 1.51 1.43 12.84
CA LEU A 109 1.74 1.03 11.45
C LEU A 109 3.00 0.17 11.38
N SER A 110 2.92 -0.94 10.65
CA SER A 110 4.08 -1.77 10.34
C SER A 110 4.37 -1.81 8.85
N PHE A 111 5.62 -2.09 8.53
CA PHE A 111 6.06 -2.34 7.15
C PHE A 111 6.79 -3.68 7.05
N ASP A 112 6.67 -4.28 5.89
CA ASP A 112 7.43 -5.46 5.49
C ASP A 112 8.54 -5.02 4.54
N LEU A 113 9.70 -5.67 4.62
CA LEU A 113 10.87 -5.31 3.81
C LEU A 113 11.03 -6.31 2.66
N VAL A 114 10.94 -5.84 1.42
CA VAL A 114 11.33 -6.62 0.24
C VAL A 114 12.76 -6.26 -0.17
N VAL A 115 13.62 -7.27 -0.30
CA VAL A 115 15.03 -7.11 -0.62
C VAL A 115 15.35 -7.88 -1.88
N ILE A 116 15.73 -7.16 -2.95
CA ILE A 116 16.11 -7.76 -4.23
C ILE A 116 17.48 -7.26 -4.63
N SER A 117 18.41 -8.20 -4.83
CA SER A 117 19.73 -7.90 -5.38
C SER A 117 19.79 -8.16 -6.89
N GLY A 118 20.72 -7.48 -7.54
CA GLY A 118 20.98 -7.68 -8.96
C GLY A 118 22.32 -7.13 -9.36
N GLU A 119 22.72 -7.49 -10.58
CA GLU A 119 23.89 -6.94 -11.23
C GLU A 119 23.56 -6.61 -12.69
N GLU A 120 24.26 -5.60 -13.19
CA GLU A 120 24.25 -5.23 -14.60
C GLU A 120 25.69 -5.03 -15.07
N ASN A 121 25.95 -5.35 -16.34
CA ASN A 121 27.27 -5.18 -16.91
C ASN A 121 27.20 -4.57 -18.32
N LYS A 122 28.27 -3.87 -18.68
CA LYS A 122 28.44 -3.30 -20.02
C LYS A 122 29.92 -3.35 -20.38
N THR A 123 30.20 -3.81 -21.60
CA THR A 123 31.55 -3.80 -22.15
C THR A 123 31.74 -2.53 -22.95
N ILE A 124 32.80 -1.79 -22.65
CA ILE A 124 33.18 -0.55 -23.33
C ILE A 124 34.59 -0.70 -23.91
N GLN A 125 34.87 0.04 -24.98
CA GLN A 125 36.22 0.11 -25.53
C GLN A 125 37.11 0.88 -24.56
N GLY A 126 38.30 0.35 -24.29
CA GLY A 126 39.31 1.04 -23.50
C GLY A 126 39.88 2.23 -24.28
N GLY A 127 40.27 3.25 -23.52
CA GLY A 127 40.89 4.47 -24.06
C GLY A 127 42.32 4.23 -24.54
N GLU A 128 43.17 5.25 -24.41
CA GLU A 128 44.59 5.13 -24.77
C GLU A 128 45.29 4.03 -23.95
N GLU A 129 46.13 3.24 -24.64
CA GLU A 129 47.06 2.35 -23.98
C GLU A 129 48.04 3.17 -23.14
N LYS A 130 48.02 2.96 -21.82
CA LYS A 130 49.02 3.51 -20.92
C LYS A 130 49.82 2.37 -20.32
N GLU A 131 51.11 2.61 -20.16
CA GLU A 131 51.92 1.75 -19.33
C GLU A 131 51.51 1.98 -17.87
N VAL A 132 50.98 0.93 -17.25
CA VAL A 132 50.52 0.99 -15.87
C VAL A 132 51.32 -0.01 -15.05
N GLU A 133 51.89 0.48 -13.96
CA GLU A 133 52.63 -0.31 -12.99
C GLU A 133 51.86 -0.34 -11.67
N ILE A 134 51.10 -1.42 -11.43
CA ILE A 134 50.31 -1.61 -10.22
C ILE A 134 50.99 -2.67 -9.33
N PRO A 135 51.30 -2.36 -8.05
CA PRO A 135 51.76 -3.36 -7.09
C PRO A 135 50.59 -4.22 -6.60
N ALA A 136 50.84 -5.52 -6.43
CA ALA A 136 49.84 -6.41 -5.86
C ALA A 136 49.53 -6.02 -4.41
N LYS A 137 48.24 -6.06 -4.03
CA LYS A 137 47.76 -5.72 -2.69
C LYS A 137 47.08 -6.91 -2.03
N GLY A 138 47.16 -6.95 -0.71
CA GLY A 138 46.45 -7.93 0.10
C GLY A 138 46.55 -7.56 1.57
N THR A 139 46.00 -8.42 2.41
CA THR A 139 46.00 -8.21 3.86
C THR A 139 46.72 -9.36 4.54
N VAL A 140 47.52 -9.04 5.57
CA VAL A 140 48.23 -10.05 6.37
C VAL A 140 47.95 -9.85 7.85
N ILE A 141 48.02 -10.94 8.60
CA ILE A 141 48.01 -10.94 10.06
C ILE A 141 49.44 -11.19 10.53
N ILE A 142 50.01 -10.22 11.22
CA ILE A 142 51.36 -10.31 11.79
C ILE A 142 51.27 -10.79 13.23
N TYR A 143 52.08 -11.78 13.58
CA TYR A 143 52.14 -12.42 14.88
C TYR A 143 53.47 -12.14 15.60
N ASN A 144 53.40 -11.88 16.90
CA ASN A 144 54.52 -11.77 17.81
C ASN A 144 54.48 -12.93 18.81
N SER A 145 55.40 -13.88 18.65
CA SER A 145 55.63 -14.99 19.59
C SER A 145 56.97 -14.87 20.33
N TYR A 146 57.58 -13.67 20.34
CA TYR A 146 58.90 -13.45 20.92
C TYR A 146 58.85 -13.20 22.43
N GLY A 147 57.93 -12.35 22.89
CA GLY A 147 57.80 -12.00 24.30
C GLY A 147 56.57 -11.13 24.57
N SER A 148 56.41 -10.71 25.82
CA SER A 148 55.28 -9.88 26.28
C SER A 148 55.38 -8.40 25.87
N SER A 149 56.52 -7.97 25.33
CA SER A 149 56.68 -6.61 24.82
C SER A 149 56.01 -6.43 23.45
N SER A 150 55.37 -5.29 23.25
CA SER A 150 54.89 -4.87 21.94
C SER A 150 56.06 -4.50 21.02
N GLN A 151 55.85 -4.66 19.71
CA GLN A 151 56.84 -4.32 18.70
C GLN A 151 56.22 -3.36 17.69
N ILE A 152 56.80 -2.18 17.56
CA ILE A 152 56.43 -1.22 16.52
C ILE A 152 57.06 -1.68 15.20
N LEU A 153 56.26 -1.71 14.14
CA LEU A 153 56.70 -1.88 12.77
C LEU A 153 56.30 -0.62 12.00
N ASP A 154 57.27 0.05 11.38
CA ASP A 154 57.00 1.26 10.62
C ASP A 154 56.28 0.94 9.29
N ILE A 155 55.79 1.98 8.63
CA ILE A 155 55.37 1.87 7.23
C ILE A 155 56.54 1.34 6.39
N ASP A 156 56.24 0.60 5.33
CA ASP A 156 57.23 -0.02 4.45
C ASP A 156 58.12 -1.08 5.10
N THR A 157 57.68 -1.66 6.22
CA THR A 157 58.34 -2.82 6.82
C THR A 157 58.34 -3.98 5.83
N ARG A 158 59.54 -4.48 5.50
CA ARG A 158 59.74 -5.55 4.51
C ARG A 158 59.35 -6.91 5.08
N LEU A 159 58.41 -7.57 4.41
CA LEU A 159 57.93 -8.91 4.66
C LEU A 159 58.36 -9.81 3.50
N GLU A 160 59.16 -10.82 3.80
CA GLU A 160 59.63 -11.81 2.84
C GLU A 160 58.61 -12.96 2.79
N GLY A 161 57.91 -13.08 1.67
CA GLY A 161 56.96 -14.17 1.44
C GLY A 161 57.64 -15.49 1.15
N SER A 162 56.94 -16.59 1.39
CA SER A 162 57.39 -17.94 1.01
C SER A 162 57.62 -18.12 -0.50
N ASN A 163 57.06 -17.22 -1.33
CA ASN A 163 57.35 -17.11 -2.76
C ASN A 163 58.67 -16.37 -3.09
N GLY A 164 59.46 -15.98 -2.08
CA GLY A 164 60.72 -15.26 -2.22
C GLY A 164 60.56 -13.78 -2.60
N LYS A 165 59.34 -13.25 -2.66
CA LYS A 165 59.06 -11.85 -2.97
C LYS A 165 58.96 -11.01 -1.70
N ILE A 166 59.30 -9.73 -1.83
CA ILE A 166 59.21 -8.77 -0.73
C ILE A 166 57.91 -7.96 -0.85
N TYR A 167 57.15 -7.92 0.23
CA TYR A 167 55.98 -7.08 0.40
C TYR A 167 56.26 -6.06 1.50
N LYS A 168 55.51 -4.97 1.50
CA LYS A 168 55.68 -3.83 2.42
C LYS A 168 54.38 -3.53 3.13
N THR A 169 54.46 -3.16 4.41
CA THR A 169 53.29 -2.72 5.17
C THR A 169 52.79 -1.36 4.67
N SER A 170 51.47 -1.19 4.53
CA SER A 170 50.85 0.05 4.06
C SER A 170 50.83 1.17 5.10
N LYS A 171 51.00 0.83 6.38
CA LYS A 171 50.96 1.77 7.51
C LYS A 171 51.85 1.30 8.65
N LYS A 172 52.19 2.23 9.53
CA LYS A 172 52.81 1.94 10.82
C LYS A 172 51.83 1.20 11.72
N ILE A 173 52.29 0.14 12.37
CA ILE A 173 51.49 -0.70 13.26
C ILE A 173 52.27 -1.02 14.54
N ILE A 174 51.52 -1.35 15.58
CA ILE A 174 52.07 -1.83 16.86
C ILE A 174 51.57 -3.26 17.04
N VAL A 175 52.47 -4.24 16.88
CA VAL A 175 52.15 -5.65 17.10
C VAL A 175 52.14 -5.90 18.61
N PRO A 176 51.02 -6.34 19.20
CA PRO A 176 50.97 -6.63 20.64
C PRO A 176 51.98 -7.70 21.05
N GLY A 177 52.38 -7.68 22.33
CA GLY A 177 53.14 -8.77 22.93
C GLY A 177 52.29 -10.04 23.09
N MET A 178 52.96 -11.17 23.32
CA MET A 178 52.35 -12.45 23.65
C MET A 178 51.79 -12.45 25.08
N ILE A 179 50.60 -13.03 25.27
CA ILE A 179 49.92 -13.17 26.57
C ILE A 179 49.63 -14.66 26.80
N ASN A 180 50.05 -15.21 27.95
CA ASN A 180 49.79 -16.62 28.34
C ASN A 180 50.08 -17.62 27.20
N SER A 181 51.25 -17.50 26.55
CA SER A 181 51.68 -18.33 25.42
C SER A 181 50.87 -18.18 24.11
N LYS A 182 49.91 -17.27 24.05
CA LYS A 182 49.19 -16.91 22.81
C LYS A 182 49.88 -15.73 22.12
N PRO A 183 50.36 -15.88 20.88
CA PRO A 183 50.99 -14.78 20.14
C PRO A 183 50.08 -13.56 20.03
N GLY A 184 50.64 -12.37 20.26
CA GLY A 184 49.95 -11.13 19.94
C GLY A 184 49.84 -10.98 18.43
N SER A 185 48.73 -10.44 17.92
CA SER A 185 48.49 -10.33 16.48
C SER A 185 47.84 -9.02 16.08
N ILE A 186 48.13 -8.54 14.87
CA ILE A 186 47.49 -7.37 14.26
C ILE A 186 47.32 -7.56 12.75
N GLU A 187 46.23 -7.05 12.21
CA GLU A 187 45.92 -7.08 10.78
C GLU A 187 46.43 -5.80 10.10
N VAL A 188 47.08 -5.96 8.94
CA VAL A 188 47.62 -4.84 8.17
C VAL A 188 47.57 -5.14 6.68
N ASP A 189 47.28 -4.11 5.90
CA ASP A 189 47.36 -4.20 4.44
C ASP A 189 48.83 -4.14 3.99
N ILE A 190 49.12 -4.88 2.93
CA ILE A 190 50.44 -4.96 2.32
C ILE A 190 50.37 -4.67 0.84
N TYR A 191 51.49 -4.23 0.29
CA TYR A 191 51.67 -4.08 -1.14
C TYR A 191 53.01 -4.66 -1.60
N GLY A 192 53.07 -5.17 -2.83
CA GLY A 192 54.30 -5.70 -3.43
C GLY A 192 55.39 -4.64 -3.49
N SER A 193 56.64 -5.02 -3.22
CA SER A 193 57.78 -4.08 -3.31
C SER A 193 58.04 -3.60 -4.75
N SER A 194 57.49 -4.29 -5.74
CA SER A 194 57.49 -3.88 -7.15
C SER A 194 56.12 -4.21 -7.78
N SER A 195 55.86 -3.58 -8.92
CA SER A 195 54.65 -3.79 -9.71
C SER A 195 54.81 -4.98 -10.65
N GLY A 196 53.73 -5.76 -10.82
CA GLY A 196 53.73 -6.92 -11.70
C GLY A 196 52.90 -8.10 -11.18
N GLU A 197 52.48 -8.97 -12.10
CA GLU A 197 51.66 -10.14 -11.79
C GLU A 197 52.42 -11.18 -10.95
N GLU A 198 53.75 -11.15 -10.96
CA GLU A 198 54.61 -12.03 -10.16
C GLU A 198 54.51 -11.79 -8.65
N TYR A 199 53.83 -10.71 -8.23
CA TYR A 199 53.49 -10.44 -6.83
C TYR A 199 52.08 -10.92 -6.45
N ASN A 200 51.26 -11.37 -7.41
CA ASN A 200 49.99 -12.01 -7.12
C ASN A 200 50.24 -13.43 -6.58
N SER A 201 49.54 -13.80 -5.51
CA SER A 201 49.73 -15.09 -4.86
C SER A 201 48.46 -15.58 -4.17
N ALA A 202 48.27 -16.90 -4.17
CA ALA A 202 47.42 -17.57 -3.22
C ALA A 202 47.92 -17.32 -1.78
N PRO A 203 47.18 -17.72 -0.73
CA PRO A 203 47.56 -17.41 0.62
C PRO A 203 48.94 -17.98 0.99
N ILE A 204 49.81 -17.13 1.53
CA ILE A 204 51.21 -17.46 1.83
C ILE A 204 51.65 -16.94 3.20
N ASP A 205 52.70 -17.56 3.74
CA ASP A 205 53.37 -17.12 4.95
C ASP A 205 54.51 -16.14 4.66
N PHE A 206 54.81 -15.29 5.64
CA PHE A 206 55.82 -14.24 5.57
C PHE A 206 56.73 -14.24 6.80
N LYS A 207 57.96 -13.77 6.60
CA LYS A 207 58.91 -13.42 7.66
C LYS A 207 59.25 -11.94 7.62
N VAL A 208 59.47 -11.34 8.78
CA VAL A 208 59.87 -9.93 8.87
C VAL A 208 61.35 -9.83 8.50
N PHE A 209 61.65 -9.31 7.30
CA PHE A 209 63.00 -9.28 6.74
C PHE A 209 63.99 -8.51 7.63
N GLY A 210 63.53 -7.41 8.24
CA GLY A 210 64.35 -6.58 9.13
C GLY A 210 64.84 -7.27 10.41
N PHE A 211 64.31 -8.45 10.76
CA PHE A 211 64.77 -9.21 11.92
C PHE A 211 65.79 -10.30 11.59
N LYS A 212 66.14 -10.48 10.31
CA LYS A 212 67.09 -11.51 9.87
C LYS A 212 68.41 -11.39 10.65
N GLY A 213 68.90 -12.51 11.17
CA GLY A 213 70.10 -12.57 12.02
C GLY A 213 69.85 -12.34 13.52
N THR A 214 68.62 -12.05 13.94
CA THR A 214 68.24 -11.92 15.35
C THR A 214 67.33 -13.06 15.80
N SER A 215 67.22 -13.29 17.11
CA SER A 215 66.29 -14.24 17.72
C SER A 215 64.82 -13.95 17.34
N LYS A 216 64.48 -12.68 17.08
CA LYS A 216 63.14 -12.24 16.66
C LYS A 216 62.71 -12.84 15.32
N TYR A 217 63.64 -13.15 14.41
CA TYR A 217 63.29 -13.67 13.07
C TYR A 217 62.54 -15.01 13.11
N SER A 218 62.80 -15.83 14.12
CA SER A 218 62.12 -17.12 14.31
C SER A 218 60.77 -16.99 15.03
N LYS A 219 60.50 -15.84 15.65
CA LYS A 219 59.36 -15.62 16.54
C LYS A 219 58.36 -14.57 16.03
N PHE A 220 58.73 -13.78 15.03
CA PHE A 220 57.81 -12.92 14.30
C PHE A 220 57.55 -13.49 12.91
N TYR A 221 56.27 -13.71 12.60
CA TYR A 221 55.83 -14.21 11.30
C TYR A 221 54.51 -13.54 10.93
N ALA A 222 54.16 -13.54 9.65
CA ALA A 222 52.85 -13.10 9.20
C ALA A 222 52.22 -14.12 8.27
N ARG A 223 50.89 -14.12 8.17
CA ARG A 223 50.13 -14.97 7.27
C ARG A 223 49.16 -14.13 6.48
N SER A 224 49.01 -14.37 5.18
CA SER A 224 47.99 -13.65 4.43
C SER A 224 46.58 -14.06 4.85
N LYS A 225 45.70 -13.07 4.87
CA LYS A 225 44.27 -13.22 5.07
C LYS A 225 43.60 -13.14 3.71
N GLY A 226 43.65 -14.26 2.99
CA GLY A 226 43.18 -14.37 1.60
C GLY A 226 44.29 -14.20 0.56
N ASN A 227 43.88 -13.98 -0.68
CA ASN A 227 44.76 -13.87 -1.84
C ASN A 227 45.37 -12.47 -1.95
N ILE A 228 46.58 -12.41 -2.48
CA ILE A 228 47.23 -11.15 -2.87
C ILE A 228 47.03 -10.99 -4.36
N THR A 229 46.42 -9.89 -4.78
CA THR A 229 45.94 -9.71 -6.16
C THR A 229 46.15 -8.28 -6.65
N GLY A 230 45.91 -8.05 -7.96
CA GLY A 230 45.94 -6.70 -8.55
C GLY A 230 47.32 -6.21 -8.97
N GLY A 231 48.38 -7.01 -8.81
CA GLY A 231 49.69 -6.71 -9.38
C GLY A 231 49.65 -6.82 -10.89
N PHE A 232 50.11 -5.77 -11.57
CA PHE A 232 50.15 -5.70 -13.04
C PHE A 232 51.29 -4.80 -13.49
N LYS A 233 51.98 -5.19 -14.57
CA LYS A 233 53.00 -4.37 -15.21
C LYS A 233 52.92 -4.60 -16.71
N GLY A 234 52.49 -3.58 -17.43
CA GLY A 234 52.36 -3.63 -18.88
C GLY A 234 51.49 -2.51 -19.45
N LYS A 235 51.25 -2.57 -20.76
CA LYS A 235 50.31 -1.68 -21.43
C LYS A 235 48.89 -2.16 -21.16
N THR A 236 48.08 -1.30 -20.55
CA THR A 236 46.65 -1.53 -20.41
C THR A 236 45.92 -0.28 -20.79
N SER A 237 44.76 -0.45 -21.39
CA SER A 237 43.96 0.66 -21.85
C SER A 237 43.19 1.25 -20.71
N VAL A 238 43.39 2.54 -20.46
CA VAL A 238 42.76 3.21 -19.34
C VAL A 238 41.53 3.94 -19.86
N VAL A 239 40.34 3.50 -19.45
CA VAL A 239 39.10 4.25 -19.69
C VAL A 239 39.22 5.63 -19.03
N SER A 240 38.82 6.68 -19.75
CA SER A 240 38.81 8.04 -19.22
C SER A 240 37.91 8.14 -17.98
N SER A 241 38.20 9.07 -17.08
CA SER A 241 37.35 9.29 -15.89
C SER A 241 35.91 9.64 -16.27
N LEU A 242 35.72 10.35 -17.38
CA LEU A 242 34.40 10.71 -17.92
C LEU A 242 33.63 9.48 -18.39
N ASP A 243 34.26 8.62 -19.18
CA ASP A 243 33.59 7.41 -19.71
C ASP A 243 33.25 6.42 -18.59
N LYS A 244 34.11 6.33 -17.55
CA LYS A 244 33.80 5.56 -16.33
C LYS A 244 32.55 6.10 -15.64
N ALA A 245 32.48 7.41 -15.40
CA ALA A 245 31.34 8.05 -14.73
C ALA A 245 30.04 7.88 -15.54
N THR A 246 30.10 8.10 -16.86
CA THR A 246 28.94 7.94 -17.76
C THR A 246 28.45 6.50 -17.78
N THR A 247 29.36 5.53 -17.95
CA THR A 247 29.01 4.10 -18.01
C THR A 247 28.43 3.62 -16.68
N VAL A 248 29.01 4.04 -15.56
CA VAL A 248 28.48 3.70 -14.23
C VAL A 248 27.09 4.31 -14.03
N SER A 249 26.88 5.57 -14.39
CA SER A 249 25.56 6.22 -14.27
C SER A 249 24.48 5.50 -15.08
N GLU A 250 24.79 5.16 -16.34
CA GLU A 250 23.89 4.39 -17.21
C GLU A 250 23.58 3.00 -16.64
N LEU A 251 24.58 2.28 -16.15
CA LEU A 251 24.40 0.98 -15.50
C LEU A 251 23.58 1.08 -14.22
N LYS A 252 23.79 2.11 -13.38
CA LYS A 252 23.00 2.35 -12.18
C LYS A 252 21.52 2.57 -12.52
N SER A 253 21.22 3.42 -13.51
CA SER A 253 19.83 3.69 -13.95
C SER A 253 19.16 2.45 -14.57
N THR A 254 19.92 1.67 -15.35
CA THR A 254 19.43 0.40 -15.93
C THR A 254 19.14 -0.62 -14.84
N LEU A 255 20.05 -0.76 -13.87
CA LEU A 255 19.88 -1.65 -12.73
C LEU A 255 18.67 -1.25 -11.88
N GLU A 256 18.50 0.03 -11.59
CA GLU A 256 17.33 0.57 -10.87
C GLU A 256 16.03 0.17 -11.56
N THR A 257 15.90 0.45 -12.87
CA THR A 257 14.71 0.11 -13.65
C THR A 257 14.40 -1.40 -13.63
N LYS A 258 15.44 -2.23 -13.74
CA LYS A 258 15.33 -3.69 -13.73
C LYS A 258 14.91 -4.22 -12.36
N LEU A 259 15.48 -3.68 -11.28
CA LEU A 259 15.14 -4.07 -9.92
C LEU A 259 13.72 -3.61 -9.55
N LEU A 260 13.32 -2.40 -9.96
CA LEU A 260 11.96 -1.91 -9.74
C LEU A 260 10.91 -2.81 -10.37
N LYS A 261 11.13 -3.23 -11.63
CA LYS A 261 10.23 -4.17 -12.30
C LYS A 261 10.11 -5.48 -11.53
N LYS A 262 11.24 -6.05 -11.08
CA LYS A 262 11.25 -7.29 -10.28
C LYS A 262 10.49 -7.14 -8.96
N VAL A 263 10.63 -6.01 -8.28
CA VAL A 263 9.92 -5.75 -7.03
C VAL A 263 8.42 -5.66 -7.29
N SER A 264 7.99 -4.91 -8.31
CA SER A 264 6.58 -4.79 -8.67
C SER A 264 5.91 -6.14 -8.95
N ASP A 265 6.63 -7.08 -9.57
CA ASP A 265 6.13 -8.44 -9.85
C ASP A 265 6.01 -9.32 -8.59
N GLN A 266 6.64 -8.94 -7.48
CA GLN A 266 6.71 -9.71 -6.24
C GLN A 266 5.84 -9.14 -5.10
N ILE A 267 5.10 -8.05 -5.34
CA ILE A 267 4.25 -7.45 -4.31
C ILE A 267 3.08 -8.39 -3.99
N PRO A 268 2.92 -8.83 -2.73
CA PRO A 268 1.78 -9.66 -2.34
C PRO A 268 0.45 -8.89 -2.43
N SER A 269 -0.65 -9.61 -2.66
CA SER A 269 -1.99 -9.01 -2.66
C SER A 269 -2.32 -8.38 -1.31
N GLY A 270 -2.85 -7.16 -1.31
CA GLY A 270 -3.19 -6.42 -0.09
C GLY A 270 -2.05 -5.56 0.47
N PHE A 271 -0.88 -5.54 -0.20
CA PHE A 271 0.22 -4.64 0.11
C PHE A 271 0.36 -3.52 -0.92
N ILE A 272 0.98 -2.44 -0.49
CA ILE A 272 1.30 -1.27 -1.32
C ILE A 272 2.80 -0.98 -1.19
N LEU A 273 3.43 -0.75 -2.33
CA LEU A 273 4.74 -0.13 -2.43
C LEU A 273 4.58 1.24 -3.08
N PHE A 274 4.93 2.31 -2.38
CA PHE A 274 4.98 3.64 -2.98
C PHE A 274 6.23 3.80 -3.84
N LYS A 275 6.14 4.61 -4.89
CA LYS A 275 7.24 4.86 -5.83
C LYS A 275 8.53 5.28 -5.14
N ASP A 276 8.42 6.16 -4.14
CA ASP A 276 9.56 6.71 -3.40
C ASP A 276 9.80 6.00 -2.05
N ALA A 277 9.06 4.93 -1.76
CA ALA A 277 9.29 4.02 -0.62
C ALA A 277 10.29 2.92 -1.00
N ILE A 278 11.37 3.31 -1.66
CA ILE A 278 12.44 2.44 -2.14
C ILE A 278 13.80 3.06 -1.82
N ILE A 279 14.77 2.23 -1.52
CA ILE A 279 16.17 2.62 -1.35
C ILE A 279 17.00 1.68 -2.22
N LEU A 280 17.80 2.26 -3.11
CA LEU A 280 18.76 1.53 -3.93
C LEU A 280 20.16 1.74 -3.37
N ASP A 281 20.76 0.65 -2.90
CA ASP A 281 22.10 0.65 -2.33
C ASP A 281 23.11 0.09 -3.35
N ILE A 282 24.07 0.93 -3.73
CA ILE A 282 25.16 0.61 -4.64
C ILE A 282 26.45 1.19 -4.05
N ASP A 283 27.13 0.42 -3.20
CA ASP A 283 28.48 0.74 -2.70
C ASP A 283 29.47 0.78 -3.88
N ASP A 284 30.39 1.75 -3.89
CA ASP A 284 31.45 1.87 -4.89
C ASP A 284 32.34 0.61 -4.95
N LYS A 285 32.46 -0.14 -3.86
CA LYS A 285 33.14 -1.46 -3.82
C LYS A 285 32.46 -2.51 -4.69
N ASN A 286 31.18 -2.33 -5.01
CA ASN A 286 30.40 -3.23 -5.86
C ASN A 286 30.49 -2.83 -7.34
N ILE A 287 31.33 -1.85 -7.69
CA ILE A 287 31.60 -1.42 -9.05
C ILE A 287 32.98 -1.94 -9.45
N ASN A 288 33.00 -2.87 -10.40
CA ASN A 288 34.23 -3.50 -10.87
C ASN A 288 34.52 -3.13 -12.32
N PHE A 289 35.78 -2.80 -12.59
CA PHE A 289 36.31 -2.60 -13.94
C PHE A 289 37.24 -3.77 -14.25
N ILE A 290 36.78 -4.68 -15.10
CA ILE A 290 37.49 -5.91 -15.42
C ILE A 290 38.13 -5.73 -16.81
N PRO A 291 39.47 -5.72 -16.90
CA PRO A 291 40.13 -5.68 -18.20
C PRO A 291 39.86 -6.98 -18.97
N GLY A 292 39.44 -6.84 -20.22
CA GLY A 292 39.18 -7.93 -21.15
C GLY A 292 40.23 -7.99 -22.27
N LYS A 293 39.99 -8.88 -23.25
CA LYS A 293 40.80 -8.96 -24.48
C LYS A 293 40.51 -7.77 -25.40
N ASP A 294 41.41 -7.52 -26.35
CA ASP A 294 41.22 -6.58 -27.45
C ASP A 294 40.86 -5.15 -27.04
N ASN A 295 41.53 -4.62 -26.00
CA ASN A 295 41.28 -3.26 -25.52
C ASN A 295 39.79 -3.06 -25.11
N MET A 296 39.16 -4.07 -24.51
CA MET A 296 37.81 -3.95 -23.96
C MET A 296 37.84 -3.99 -22.43
N ILE A 297 36.97 -3.23 -21.79
CA ILE A 297 36.80 -3.22 -20.33
C ILE A 297 35.34 -3.52 -20.03
N THR A 298 35.12 -4.53 -19.20
CA THR A 298 33.78 -4.85 -18.71
C THR A 298 33.55 -4.13 -17.39
N VAL A 299 32.56 -3.24 -17.37
CA VAL A 299 32.09 -2.57 -16.16
C VAL A 299 30.94 -3.38 -15.60
N ASN A 300 31.05 -3.79 -14.34
CA ASN A 300 29.99 -4.51 -13.63
C ASN A 300 29.58 -3.70 -12.41
N VAL A 301 28.27 -3.49 -12.24
CA VAL A 301 27.67 -2.80 -11.10
C VAL A 301 26.73 -3.76 -10.41
N LYS A 302 26.92 -3.97 -9.10
CA LYS A 302 25.98 -4.73 -8.26
C LYS A 302 25.28 -3.80 -7.29
N GLY A 303 24.01 -4.09 -7.02
CA GLY A 303 23.18 -3.30 -6.14
C GLY A 303 22.08 -4.11 -5.48
N THR A 304 21.58 -3.58 -4.37
CA THR A 304 20.45 -4.14 -3.63
C THR A 304 19.37 -3.09 -3.49
N LEU A 305 18.16 -3.42 -3.90
CA LEU A 305 16.98 -2.58 -3.73
C LEU A 305 16.17 -3.06 -2.53
N TYR A 306 15.85 -2.12 -1.66
CA TYR A 306 15.04 -2.28 -0.47
C TYR A 306 13.72 -1.55 -0.67
N GLY A 307 12.61 -2.29 -0.71
CA GLY A 307 11.25 -1.72 -0.80
C GLY A 307 10.51 -1.86 0.52
N PHE A 308 9.79 -0.81 0.91
CA PHE A 308 9.01 -0.78 2.14
C PHE A 308 7.54 -0.99 1.81
N LEU A 309 7.05 -2.18 2.11
CA LEU A 309 5.68 -2.61 1.82
C LEU A 309 4.77 -2.31 3.01
N PHE A 310 3.61 -1.72 2.73
CA PHE A 310 2.59 -1.42 3.75
C PHE A 310 1.34 -2.24 3.50
N ASP A 311 0.76 -2.81 4.55
CA ASP A 311 -0.58 -3.42 4.48
C ASP A 311 -1.62 -2.34 4.20
N GLU A 312 -2.34 -2.48 3.09
CA GLU A 312 -3.29 -1.50 2.59
C GLU A 312 -4.41 -1.21 3.60
N LYS A 313 -4.89 -2.23 4.32
CA LYS A 313 -5.97 -2.06 5.31
C LYS A 313 -5.46 -1.36 6.56
N LYS A 314 -4.29 -1.74 7.07
CA LYS A 314 -3.68 -1.09 8.24
C LYS A 314 -3.35 0.37 7.94
N LEU A 315 -2.78 0.66 6.77
CA LEU A 315 -2.48 2.02 6.34
C LEU A 315 -3.76 2.85 6.18
N THR A 316 -4.78 2.32 5.51
CA THR A 316 -6.08 3.00 5.33
C THR A 316 -6.71 3.33 6.68
N LYS A 317 -6.71 2.38 7.62
CA LYS A 317 -7.20 2.59 8.97
C LYS A 317 -6.43 3.69 9.70
N LYS A 318 -5.10 3.67 9.61
CA LYS A 318 -4.23 4.69 10.24
C LYS A 318 -4.51 6.09 9.68
N ILE A 319 -4.62 6.23 8.36
CA ILE A 319 -5.01 7.48 7.72
C ILE A 319 -6.38 7.97 8.24
N GLY A 320 -7.37 7.06 8.33
CA GLY A 320 -8.68 7.40 8.86
C GLY A 320 -8.67 7.88 10.31
N GLU A 321 -7.89 7.22 11.17
CA GLU A 321 -7.70 7.61 12.58
C GLU A 321 -7.07 9.00 12.73
N ASP A 322 -6.16 9.37 11.83
CA ASP A 322 -5.41 10.62 11.93
C ASP A 322 -6.18 11.82 11.37
N ILE A 323 -6.98 11.63 10.31
CA ILE A 323 -7.58 12.77 9.57
C ILE A 323 -9.09 12.91 9.73
N ILE A 324 -9.80 11.87 10.19
CA ILE A 324 -11.26 11.91 10.32
C ILE A 324 -11.62 12.31 11.75
N ASP A 325 -12.16 13.53 11.91
CA ASP A 325 -12.69 13.99 13.19
C ASP A 325 -13.69 12.99 13.78
N LYS A 326 -13.41 12.53 15.01
CA LYS A 326 -14.24 11.57 15.75
C LYS A 326 -14.51 10.30 14.93
N TYR A 327 -13.47 9.76 14.30
CA TYR A 327 -13.56 8.49 13.60
C TYR A 327 -14.17 7.40 14.49
N ASP A 328 -15.22 6.76 14.01
CA ASP A 328 -16.01 5.75 14.72
C ASP A 328 -15.46 4.33 14.54
N GLY A 329 -14.36 4.18 13.79
CA GLY A 329 -13.78 2.89 13.44
C GLY A 329 -14.55 2.12 12.36
N GLY A 330 -15.46 2.77 11.63
CA GLY A 330 -16.16 2.16 10.50
C GLY A 330 -15.21 1.62 9.43
N ASP A 331 -15.60 0.59 8.69
CA ASP A 331 -14.76 0.05 7.61
C ASP A 331 -14.70 1.06 6.44
N ILE A 332 -13.50 1.54 6.12
CA ILE A 332 -13.23 2.49 5.04
C ILE A 332 -12.24 1.89 4.04
N TYR A 333 -12.24 2.41 2.81
CA TYR A 333 -11.20 2.16 1.82
C TYR A 333 -10.89 3.42 1.03
N ILE A 334 -9.70 3.48 0.46
CA ILE A 334 -9.20 4.64 -0.31
C ILE A 334 -8.75 4.12 -1.69
N PRO A 335 -9.55 4.27 -2.76
CA PRO A 335 -9.22 3.75 -4.08
C PRO A 335 -7.89 4.27 -4.63
N ASN A 336 -7.63 5.56 -4.40
CA ASN A 336 -6.45 6.27 -4.87
C ASN A 336 -5.30 6.27 -3.84
N ILE A 337 -5.28 5.31 -2.91
CA ILE A 337 -4.23 5.23 -1.88
C ILE A 337 -2.84 5.07 -2.48
N ARG A 338 -2.73 4.38 -3.63
CA ARG A 338 -1.48 4.17 -4.35
C ARG A 338 -0.97 5.44 -5.06
N ASP A 339 -1.84 6.44 -5.24
CA ASP A 339 -1.51 7.70 -5.90
C ASP A 339 -1.00 8.76 -4.92
N LEU A 340 -1.02 8.46 -3.61
CA LEU A 340 -0.48 9.34 -2.58
C LEU A 340 1.05 9.46 -2.70
N ALA A 341 1.55 10.67 -2.51
CA ALA A 341 2.97 10.96 -2.56
C ALA A 341 3.63 10.61 -1.23
N PHE A 342 4.57 9.68 -1.29
CA PHE A 342 5.39 9.23 -0.16
C PHE A 342 6.74 9.94 -0.21
N SER A 343 7.25 10.37 0.95
CA SER A 343 8.63 10.86 1.07
C SER A 343 9.23 10.40 2.39
N PHE A 344 10.45 9.86 2.38
CA PHE A 344 11.20 9.66 3.62
C PHE A 344 11.46 11.00 4.31
N SER A 345 11.34 11.04 5.63
CA SER A 345 11.70 12.22 6.42
C SER A 345 13.22 12.38 6.52
N ASP A 346 13.95 11.27 6.70
CA ASP A 346 15.41 11.26 6.91
C ASP A 346 16.10 10.25 5.98
N LYS A 347 16.15 10.53 4.67
CA LYS A 347 16.66 9.58 3.67
C LYS A 347 18.15 9.23 3.82
N GLU A 348 18.94 10.11 4.42
CA GLU A 348 20.41 10.02 4.51
C GLU A 348 20.91 9.13 5.68
N ASP A 349 20.09 8.92 6.71
CA ASP A 349 20.46 8.14 7.92
C ASP A 349 19.99 6.67 7.88
N ILE A 350 19.33 6.26 6.80
CA ILE A 350 18.77 4.90 6.67
C ILE A 350 19.87 3.95 6.19
N SER A 351 20.60 3.35 7.15
CA SER A 351 21.46 2.18 6.87
C SER A 351 20.60 1.01 6.39
N SER A 352 20.75 0.66 5.12
CA SER A 352 19.90 -0.26 4.36
C SER A 352 19.74 -1.66 4.98
N ALA A 353 20.70 -2.12 5.80
CA ALA A 353 20.71 -3.47 6.38
C ALA A 353 20.04 -3.59 7.77
N ASP A 354 19.96 -2.52 8.57
CA ASP A 354 19.58 -2.57 10.00
C ASP A 354 18.34 -1.74 10.36
N ILE A 355 17.47 -1.49 9.38
CA ILE A 355 16.30 -0.63 9.55
C ILE A 355 15.26 -1.30 10.46
N LYS A 356 15.00 -0.67 11.62
CA LYS A 356 13.97 -1.10 12.58
C LYS A 356 12.68 -0.28 12.47
N SER A 357 12.82 0.99 12.10
CA SER A 357 11.72 1.94 11.97
C SER A 357 12.03 2.94 10.87
N ILE A 358 10.98 3.47 10.27
CA ILE A 358 11.06 4.55 9.28
C ILE A 358 10.09 5.66 9.66
N SER A 359 10.48 6.89 9.35
CA SER A 359 9.63 8.07 9.40
C SER A 359 9.45 8.58 7.98
N PHE A 360 8.22 8.90 7.62
CA PHE A 360 7.88 9.35 6.28
C PHE A 360 6.68 10.29 6.30
N THR A 361 6.57 11.09 5.25
CA THR A 361 5.43 11.96 4.99
C THR A 361 4.58 11.34 3.90
N LEU A 362 3.26 11.34 4.10
CA LEU A 362 2.28 10.95 3.09
C LEU A 362 1.40 12.15 2.75
N SER A 363 1.37 12.52 1.48
CA SER A 363 0.67 13.71 0.99
C SER A 363 -0.23 13.43 -0.21
N GLY A 364 -1.34 14.15 -0.33
CA GLY A 364 -2.30 14.01 -1.44
C GLY A 364 -3.73 14.25 -1.01
N ALA A 365 -4.69 13.92 -1.87
CA ALA A 365 -6.12 14.03 -1.59
C ALA A 365 -6.78 12.64 -1.63
N PRO A 366 -6.68 11.82 -0.56
CA PRO A 366 -7.33 10.53 -0.51
C PRO A 366 -8.84 10.67 -0.58
N ARG A 367 -9.46 9.83 -1.41
CA ARG A 367 -10.91 9.68 -1.51
C ARG A 367 -11.35 8.56 -0.59
N ILE A 368 -11.79 8.92 0.61
CA ILE A 368 -12.21 7.98 1.64
C ILE A 368 -13.66 7.59 1.40
N ILE A 369 -13.90 6.29 1.26
CA ILE A 369 -15.22 5.72 1.03
C ILE A 369 -15.55 4.77 2.17
N TRP A 370 -16.71 4.96 2.79
CA TRP A 370 -17.18 4.06 3.84
C TRP A 370 -17.84 2.83 3.22
N LYS A 371 -17.42 1.65 3.64
CA LYS A 371 -18.04 0.39 3.23
C LYS A 371 -19.39 0.23 3.90
N VAL A 372 -20.33 -0.35 3.17
CA VAL A 372 -21.66 -0.68 3.66
C VAL A 372 -21.74 -2.19 3.85
N ASP A 373 -22.11 -2.63 5.05
CA ASP A 373 -22.43 -4.03 5.31
C ASP A 373 -23.83 -4.32 4.75
N GLU A 374 -23.87 -4.78 3.51
CA GLU A 374 -25.11 -5.08 2.79
C GLU A 374 -25.94 -6.16 3.49
N ALA A 375 -25.29 -7.19 4.04
CA ALA A 375 -25.98 -8.30 4.69
C ALA A 375 -26.67 -7.85 5.98
N LYS A 376 -25.99 -7.04 6.79
CA LYS A 376 -26.57 -6.42 7.98
C LYS A 376 -27.70 -5.46 7.61
N PHE A 377 -27.49 -4.62 6.60
CA PHE A 377 -28.51 -3.68 6.12
C PHE A 377 -29.78 -4.39 5.65
N VAL A 378 -29.66 -5.47 4.86
CA VAL A 378 -30.80 -6.31 4.42
C VAL A 378 -31.54 -6.88 5.62
N THR A 379 -30.81 -7.35 6.64
CA THR A 379 -31.40 -7.93 7.86
C THR A 379 -32.22 -6.89 8.63
N ASP A 380 -31.73 -5.66 8.72
CA ASP A 380 -32.40 -4.59 9.47
C ASP A 380 -33.67 -4.05 8.77
N VAL A 381 -33.72 -4.09 7.44
CA VAL A 381 -34.90 -3.67 6.65
C VAL A 381 -35.94 -4.78 6.48
N LEU A 382 -35.57 -6.03 6.70
CA LEU A 382 -36.43 -7.20 6.48
C LEU A 382 -37.72 -7.12 7.29
N ASN A 383 -38.86 -7.37 6.64
CA ASN A 383 -40.19 -7.28 7.24
C ASN A 383 -40.54 -5.93 7.92
N LYS A 384 -39.76 -4.87 7.68
CA LYS A 384 -40.07 -3.53 8.20
C LYS A 384 -41.13 -2.84 7.32
N LYS A 385 -41.84 -1.87 7.88
CA LYS A 385 -42.74 -1.01 7.11
C LYS A 385 -41.91 0.04 6.35
N LYS A 386 -42.29 0.34 5.10
CA LYS A 386 -41.67 1.37 4.25
C LYS A 386 -41.50 2.71 4.96
N LYS A 387 -42.47 3.11 5.80
CA LYS A 387 -42.44 4.36 6.56
C LYS A 387 -41.27 4.49 7.55
N TYR A 388 -40.66 3.37 7.94
CA TYR A 388 -39.52 3.34 8.86
C TYR A 388 -38.17 3.33 8.12
N PHE A 389 -38.16 3.29 6.79
CA PHE A 389 -36.92 3.21 6.01
C PHE A 389 -35.94 4.33 6.34
N ASN A 390 -36.42 5.58 6.39
CA ASN A 390 -35.58 6.74 6.76
C ASN A 390 -35.03 6.63 8.18
N GLN A 391 -35.78 6.03 9.12
CA GLN A 391 -35.29 5.82 10.48
C GLN A 391 -34.20 4.76 10.55
N ILE A 392 -34.30 3.71 9.72
CA ILE A 392 -33.27 2.68 9.61
C ILE A 392 -32.01 3.29 8.98
N LEU A 393 -32.14 4.08 7.92
CA LEU A 393 -31.00 4.77 7.28
C LEU A 393 -30.21 5.66 8.26
N LEU A 394 -30.88 6.33 9.20
CA LEU A 394 -30.22 7.15 10.23
C LEU A 394 -29.30 6.35 11.17
N GLN A 395 -29.44 5.03 11.23
CA GLN A 395 -28.56 4.14 12.01
C GLN A 395 -27.24 3.81 11.28
N TYR A 396 -27.13 4.21 10.01
CA TYR A 396 -26.01 3.88 9.13
C TYR A 396 -25.23 5.15 8.74
N PRO A 397 -24.28 5.62 9.58
CA PRO A 397 -23.51 6.84 9.32
C PRO A 397 -22.54 6.73 8.13
N ASN A 398 -22.35 5.52 7.61
CA ASN A 398 -21.61 5.17 6.40
C ASN A 398 -22.41 5.34 5.10
N ILE A 399 -23.71 5.63 5.16
CA ILE A 399 -24.57 5.84 4.00
C ILE A 399 -24.87 7.34 3.86
N ASP A 400 -24.65 7.89 2.68
CA ASP A 400 -25.01 9.28 2.36
C ASP A 400 -26.48 9.39 1.93
N SER A 401 -26.89 8.55 0.99
CA SER A 401 -28.26 8.48 0.50
C SER A 401 -28.64 7.07 0.05
N ALA A 402 -29.94 6.77 0.04
CA ALA A 402 -30.44 5.51 -0.51
C ALA A 402 -31.79 5.70 -1.21
N GLU A 403 -31.95 5.04 -2.34
CA GLU A 403 -33.18 5.01 -3.13
C GLU A 403 -33.90 3.68 -2.94
N LEU A 404 -35.20 3.74 -2.64
CA LEU A 404 -36.03 2.57 -2.38
C LEU A 404 -37.11 2.40 -3.44
N VAL A 405 -37.10 1.26 -4.12
CA VAL A 405 -38.14 0.83 -5.07
C VAL A 405 -38.77 -0.46 -4.58
N ILE A 406 -40.02 -0.41 -4.12
CA ILE A 406 -40.79 -1.59 -3.72
C ILE A 406 -41.74 -1.98 -4.86
N ARG A 407 -41.76 -3.26 -5.19
CA ARG A 407 -42.68 -3.87 -6.15
C ARG A 407 -43.56 -4.92 -5.47
N PRO A 408 -44.87 -4.92 -5.76
CA PRO A 408 -45.59 -3.86 -6.46
C PRO A 408 -45.68 -2.56 -5.63
N PHE A 409 -45.86 -1.41 -6.30
CA PHE A 409 -45.72 -0.07 -5.69
C PHE A 409 -46.69 0.22 -4.53
N TRP A 410 -47.79 -0.54 -4.44
CA TRP A 410 -48.80 -0.43 -3.38
C TRP A 410 -48.44 -1.18 -2.09
N LYS A 411 -47.38 -2.00 -2.08
CA LYS A 411 -46.89 -2.65 -0.85
C LYS A 411 -46.30 -1.61 0.11
N SER A 412 -46.69 -1.71 1.37
CA SER A 412 -46.26 -0.80 2.45
C SER A 412 -45.17 -1.37 3.36
N SER A 413 -44.69 -2.59 3.07
CA SER A 413 -43.67 -3.29 3.83
C SER A 413 -42.62 -3.91 2.91
N PHE A 414 -41.43 -4.12 3.47
CA PHE A 414 -40.38 -4.90 2.84
C PHE A 414 -40.76 -6.39 2.77
N PRO A 415 -40.23 -7.14 1.80
CA PRO A 415 -40.39 -8.59 1.72
C PRO A 415 -39.89 -9.30 2.99
N GLU A 416 -40.47 -10.45 3.28
CA GLU A 416 -40.09 -11.31 4.42
C GLU A 416 -38.84 -12.15 4.12
N LYS A 417 -38.53 -12.37 2.84
CA LYS A 417 -37.39 -13.17 2.41
C LYS A 417 -36.26 -12.25 1.97
N SER A 418 -35.07 -12.47 2.49
CA SER A 418 -33.86 -11.73 2.11
C SER A 418 -33.59 -11.79 0.60
N LYS A 419 -33.82 -12.97 -0.03
CA LYS A 419 -33.69 -13.16 -1.48
C LYS A 419 -34.59 -12.28 -2.34
N SER A 420 -35.64 -11.69 -1.76
CA SER A 420 -36.55 -10.77 -2.45
C SER A 420 -36.13 -9.31 -2.29
N ILE A 421 -35.02 -9.04 -1.61
CA ILE A 421 -34.42 -7.71 -1.45
C ILE A 421 -33.11 -7.68 -2.22
N GLU A 422 -33.06 -6.86 -3.26
CA GLU A 422 -31.87 -6.58 -4.05
C GLU A 422 -31.24 -5.29 -3.51
N VAL A 423 -30.00 -5.36 -3.02
CA VAL A 423 -29.22 -4.19 -2.62
C VAL A 423 -28.14 -3.96 -3.66
N ILE A 424 -28.02 -2.72 -4.12
CA ILE A 424 -26.96 -2.28 -5.03
C ILE A 424 -26.25 -1.12 -4.37
N VAL A 425 -24.96 -1.27 -4.08
CA VAL A 425 -24.15 -0.17 -3.58
C VAL A 425 -23.44 0.49 -4.77
N ASN A 426 -23.77 1.76 -5.01
CA ASN A 426 -23.15 2.57 -6.04
C ASN A 426 -21.81 3.10 -5.54
N TYR A 427 -20.81 2.21 -5.48
CA TYR A 427 -19.44 2.65 -5.27
C TYR A 427 -18.99 3.51 -6.45
N PRO A 428 -18.46 4.71 -6.20
CA PRO A 428 -17.93 5.52 -7.27
C PRO A 428 -16.75 4.79 -7.93
N LYS A 429 -16.66 4.92 -9.25
CA LYS A 429 -15.54 4.37 -10.02
C LYS A 429 -14.24 5.07 -9.67
#